data_AF-A0AAW2MDV6-F1
#
_entry.id   AF-A0AAW2MDV6-F1
#
_cell.length_a   1.000
_cell.length_b   1.000
_cell.length_c   1.000
_cell.angle_alpha   90.00
_cell.angle_beta   90.00
_cell.angle_gamma   90.00
#
_symmetry.space_group_name_H-M   'P 1'
#
loop_
_entity.id
_entity.type
_entity.pdbx_description
1 polymer ?
#
loop_
_entity_poly.entity_id
_entity_poly.type
_entity_poly.pdbx_seq_one_letter_code
_entity_poly.pdbx_strand_id
1 'polypeptide(L)'
;MDDGAFKWGSMLYSELASDLCRAVTPVDVKLAVFQINDNKAPGPNGCTSCFFKKAWNIMGDLICRAITDFFRSGWMLRQLNHTIIALVPKFMHSHSVADYRPISCCNVIYKVITKIIADCLSPALEHLIDSSQAAFVWG
;
A
#
# COMPACT_ATOMS: atom_id res chain seq x y z
N MET A 1 32.03 21.29 -2.67
CA MET A 1 31.26 21.71 -1.45
C MET A 1 29.82 21.36 -1.78
N ASP A 2 29.29 20.18 -1.51
CA ASP A 2 29.48 19.24 -0.41
C ASP A 2 29.47 17.80 -0.98
N ASP A 3 30.65 17.18 -1.15
CA ASP A 3 30.83 15.90 -1.88
C ASP A 3 31.19 14.73 -0.93
N GLY A 4 30.61 14.71 0.28
CA GLY A 4 31.05 13.77 1.33
C GLY A 4 29.99 13.03 2.12
N ALA A 5 28.72 13.44 2.10
CA ALA A 5 27.76 12.98 3.12
C ALA A 5 27.07 11.63 2.86
N PHE A 6 27.08 11.09 1.64
CA PHE A 6 26.30 9.91 1.24
C PHE A 6 27.14 8.73 0.68
N LYS A 7 28.30 8.44 1.29
CA LYS A 7 29.19 7.35 0.81
C LYS A 7 29.36 6.14 1.74
N TRP A 8 28.45 5.90 2.68
CA TRP A 8 28.52 4.75 3.58
C TRP A 8 27.15 4.10 3.83
N GLY A 9 26.57 3.52 2.78
CA GLY A 9 25.38 2.68 2.87
C GLY A 9 25.35 1.68 1.72
N SER A 10 24.64 0.57 1.88
CA SER A 10 24.41 -0.36 0.78
C SER A 10 23.70 0.36 -0.36
N MET A 11 24.22 0.20 -1.57
CA MET A 11 23.59 0.73 -2.79
C MET A 11 22.83 -0.39 -3.47
N LEU A 12 21.65 -0.07 -4.01
CA LEU A 12 20.89 -1.02 -4.81
C LEU A 12 21.64 -1.37 -6.10
N TYR A 13 21.58 -2.65 -6.47
CA TYR A 13 22.04 -3.10 -7.79
C TYR A 13 21.19 -2.47 -8.89
N SER A 14 21.79 -2.19 -10.05
CA SER A 14 21.14 -1.48 -11.15
C SER A 14 19.85 -2.16 -11.64
N GLU A 15 19.78 -3.49 -11.59
CA GLU A 15 18.60 -4.27 -11.99
C GLU A 15 17.43 -4.02 -11.03
N LEU A 16 17.70 -4.07 -9.72
CA LEU A 16 16.69 -3.84 -8.69
C LEU A 16 16.20 -2.38 -8.68
N ALA A 17 17.10 -1.44 -8.95
CA ALA A 17 16.73 -0.04 -9.15
C ALA A 17 15.84 0.16 -10.39
N SER A 18 16.07 -0.61 -11.46
CA SER A 18 15.23 -0.60 -12.66
C SER A 18 13.85 -1.19 -12.38
N ASP A 19 13.76 -2.27 -11.61
CA ASP A 19 12.49 -2.91 -11.25
C ASP A 19 11.60 -2.02 -10.39
N LEU A 20 12.18 -1.20 -9.49
CA LEU A 20 11.45 -0.19 -8.72
C LEU A 20 10.77 0.87 -9.61
N CYS A 21 11.35 1.15 -10.77
CA CYS A 21 10.85 2.14 -11.73
C CYS A 21 10.00 1.51 -12.84
N ARG A 22 9.73 0.20 -12.77
CA ARG A 22 8.92 -0.51 -13.77
C ARG A 22 7.49 0.06 -13.80
N ALA A 23 6.96 0.18 -15.01
CA ALA A 23 5.55 0.51 -15.19
C ALA A 23 4.63 -0.57 -14.58
N VAL A 24 3.67 -0.13 -13.78
CA VAL A 24 2.61 -0.99 -13.23
C VAL A 24 1.70 -1.48 -14.34
N THR A 25 1.40 -2.78 -14.34
CA THR A 25 0.57 -3.45 -15.35
C THR A 25 -0.80 -3.87 -14.77
N PRO A 26 -1.80 -4.16 -15.62
CA PRO A 26 -3.06 -4.74 -15.17
C PRO A 26 -2.90 -6.06 -14.39
N VAL A 27 -1.84 -6.83 -14.67
CA VAL A 27 -1.53 -8.06 -13.95
C VAL A 27 -1.14 -7.74 -12.52
N ASP A 28 -0.26 -6.75 -12.31
CA ASP A 28 0.15 -6.28 -10.98
C ASP A 28 -1.06 -5.80 -10.17
N VAL A 29 -1.95 -5.04 -10.81
CA VAL A 29 -3.20 -4.57 -10.19
C VAL A 29 -4.09 -5.72 -9.75
N LYS A 30 -4.32 -6.71 -10.63
CA LYS A 30 -5.13 -7.88 -10.29
C LYS A 30 -4.52 -8.67 -9.13
N LEU A 31 -3.21 -8.92 -9.18
CA LEU A 31 -2.51 -9.63 -8.12
C LEU A 31 -2.67 -8.89 -6.78
N ALA A 32 -2.43 -7.58 -6.76
CA ALA A 32 -2.55 -6.77 -5.55
C ALA A 32 -3.99 -6.79 -4.98
N VAL A 33 -5.02 -6.67 -5.83
CA VAL A 33 -6.43 -6.77 -5.41
C VAL A 33 -6.73 -8.13 -4.78
N PHE A 34 -6.28 -9.21 -5.42
CA PHE A 34 -6.59 -10.58 -4.98
C PHE A 34 -5.84 -11.00 -3.71
N GLN A 35 -4.67 -10.41 -3.46
CA GLN A 35 -3.90 -10.62 -2.23
C GLN A 35 -4.44 -9.86 -1.01
N ILE A 36 -5.23 -8.79 -1.18
CA ILE A 36 -5.88 -8.13 -0.05
C ILE A 36 -6.95 -9.05 0.54
N ASN A 37 -6.83 -9.40 1.82
CA ASN A 37 -7.81 -10.27 2.50
C ASN A 37 -9.25 -9.73 2.40
N ASP A 38 -10.22 -10.61 2.22
CA ASP A 38 -11.65 -10.31 2.03
C ASP A 38 -12.29 -9.60 3.24
N ASN A 39 -11.81 -9.88 4.44
CA ASN A 39 -12.37 -9.38 5.71
C ASN A 39 -11.75 -8.04 6.16
N LYS A 40 -11.08 -7.32 5.26
CA LYS A 40 -10.56 -5.97 5.57
C LYS A 40 -11.71 -4.97 5.59
N ALA A 41 -11.73 -4.11 6.62
CA ALA A 41 -12.74 -3.07 6.77
C ALA A 41 -12.82 -2.17 5.51
N PRO A 42 -14.03 -1.81 5.05
CA PRO A 42 -14.19 -0.91 3.91
C PRO A 42 -13.79 0.53 4.29
N GLY A 43 -13.57 1.35 3.26
CA GLY A 43 -13.40 2.79 3.44
C GLY A 43 -14.74 3.54 3.44
N PRO A 44 -14.71 4.88 3.33
CA PRO A 44 -15.91 5.71 3.22
C PRO A 44 -16.91 5.28 2.15
N ASN A 45 -16.46 4.64 1.07
CA ASN A 45 -17.33 4.19 -0.01
C ASN A 45 -18.08 2.86 0.29
N GLY A 46 -17.82 2.22 1.43
CA GLY A 46 -18.48 0.97 1.83
C GLY A 46 -18.07 -0.28 1.04
N CYS A 47 -17.22 -0.17 0.01
CA CYS A 47 -16.81 -1.30 -0.81
C CYS A 47 -15.66 -2.08 -0.16
N THR A 48 -15.83 -3.40 -0.02
CA THR A 48 -14.80 -4.31 0.50
C THR A 48 -13.94 -4.91 -0.62
N SER A 49 -12.80 -5.50 -0.26
CA SER A 49 -11.97 -6.26 -1.22
C SER A 49 -12.75 -7.44 -1.83
N CYS A 50 -13.56 -8.13 -1.03
CA CYS A 50 -14.43 -9.22 -1.49
C CYS A 50 -15.39 -8.74 -2.60
N PHE A 51 -15.98 -7.55 -2.45
CA PHE A 51 -16.83 -6.95 -3.49
C PHE A 51 -16.07 -6.78 -4.81
N PHE A 52 -14.88 -6.18 -4.78
CA PHE A 52 -14.07 -5.98 -5.99
C PHE A 52 -13.62 -7.28 -6.65
N LYS A 53 -13.28 -8.31 -5.87
CA LYS A 53 -12.93 -9.64 -6.40
C LYS A 53 -14.12 -10.32 -7.05
N LYS A 54 -15.29 -10.29 -6.43
CA LYS A 54 -16.52 -10.88 -6.99
C LYS A 54 -17.00 -10.13 -8.23
N ALA A 55 -16.89 -8.80 -8.25
CA ALA A 55 -17.26 -7.95 -9.37
C ALA A 55 -16.13 -7.76 -10.40
N TRP A 56 -15.05 -8.55 -10.34
CA TRP A 56 -13.86 -8.34 -11.18
C TRP A 56 -14.16 -8.38 -12.67
N ASN A 57 -15.07 -9.25 -13.11
CA ASN A 57 -15.45 -9.35 -14.53
C ASN A 57 -16.17 -8.10 -15.06
N ILE A 58 -16.72 -7.28 -14.16
CA ILE A 58 -17.45 -6.05 -14.52
C ILE A 58 -16.56 -4.83 -14.34
N MET A 59 -15.84 -4.74 -13.20
CA MET A 59 -15.10 -3.54 -12.81
C MET A 59 -13.59 -3.65 -13.01
N GLY A 60 -13.04 -4.85 -13.25
CA GLY A 60 -11.59 -5.10 -13.26
C GLY A 60 -10.85 -4.20 -14.25
N ASP A 61 -11.38 -4.04 -15.45
CA ASP A 61 -10.79 -3.15 -16.47
C ASP A 61 -10.78 -1.67 -16.02
N LEU A 62 -11.88 -1.19 -15.44
CA LEU A 62 -11.96 0.18 -14.91
C LEU A 62 -10.95 0.40 -13.78
N ILE A 63 -10.82 -0.57 -12.87
CA ILE A 63 -9.87 -0.51 -11.74
C ILE A 63 -8.43 -0.51 -12.25
N CYS A 64 -8.11 -1.39 -13.21
CA CYS A 64 -6.79 -1.43 -13.84
C CYS A 64 -6.45 -0.09 -14.49
N ARG A 65 -7.37 0.50 -15.26
CA ARG A 65 -7.16 1.81 -15.89
C ARG A 65 -6.95 2.91 -14.85
N ALA A 66 -7.81 2.99 -13.83
CA ALA A 66 -7.68 4.00 -12.79
C ALA A 66 -6.35 3.92 -12.03
N ILE A 67 -5.90 2.71 -11.69
CA ILE A 67 -4.66 2.52 -10.92
C ILE A 67 -3.43 2.73 -11.80
N THR A 68 -3.43 2.22 -13.03
CA THR A 68 -2.30 2.43 -13.96
C THR A 68 -2.16 3.90 -14.35
N ASP A 69 -3.27 4.64 -14.50
CA ASP A 69 -3.27 6.08 -14.72
C ASP A 69 -2.73 6.85 -13.52
N PHE A 70 -3.07 6.45 -12.29
CA PHE A 70 -2.45 7.00 -11.07
C PHE A 70 -0.92 6.84 -11.09
N PHE A 71 -0.39 5.67 -11.43
CA PHE A 71 1.07 5.46 -11.48
C PHE A 71 1.76 6.21 -12.62
N ARG A 72 1.05 6.53 -13.70
CA ARG A 72 1.59 7.32 -14.81
C ARG A 72 1.54 8.83 -14.56
N SER A 73 0.45 9.31 -13.98
CA SER A 73 0.15 10.73 -13.84
C SER A 73 0.52 11.30 -12.46
N GLY A 74 0.56 10.45 -11.43
CA GLY A 74 0.67 10.86 -10.02
C GLY A 74 -0.64 11.41 -9.42
N TRP A 75 -1.74 11.43 -10.19
CA TRP A 75 -3.00 12.03 -9.77
C TRP A 75 -3.98 10.99 -9.24
N MET A 76 -4.55 11.25 -8.07
CA MET A 76 -5.60 10.43 -7.46
C MET A 76 -6.88 11.24 -7.27
N LEU A 77 -8.03 10.63 -7.58
CA LEU A 77 -9.32 11.19 -7.24
C LEU A 77 -9.43 11.38 -5.71
N ARG A 78 -9.75 12.60 -5.28
CA ARG A 78 -9.79 12.97 -3.85
C ARG A 78 -10.64 12.02 -3.01
N GLN A 79 -11.76 11.58 -3.56
CA GLN A 79 -12.70 10.65 -2.92
C GLN A 79 -12.06 9.29 -2.60
N LEU A 80 -11.12 8.82 -3.42
CA LEU A 80 -10.40 7.56 -3.18
C LEU A 80 -9.42 7.70 -1.99
N ASN A 81 -8.90 8.90 -1.76
CA ASN A 81 -8.01 9.21 -0.63
C ASN A 81 -8.77 9.50 0.68
N HIS A 82 -10.10 9.59 0.66
CA HIS A 82 -10.87 9.72 1.89
C HIS A 82 -10.75 8.47 2.76
N THR A 83 -10.67 8.66 4.07
CA THR A 83 -10.45 7.61 5.07
C THR A 83 -11.37 7.84 6.26
N ILE A 84 -11.94 6.76 6.80
CA ILE A 84 -12.64 6.81 8.10
C ILE A 84 -11.62 6.51 9.20
N ILE A 85 -11.57 7.34 10.24
CA ILE A 85 -10.80 7.04 11.45
C ILE A 85 -11.71 6.29 12.43
N ALA A 86 -11.43 5.00 12.63
CA ALA A 86 -12.10 4.19 13.63
C ALA A 86 -11.27 4.12 14.91
N LEU A 87 -11.89 4.34 16.08
CA LEU A 87 -11.22 4.23 17.38
C LEU A 87 -11.45 2.83 17.94
N VAL A 88 -10.38 2.04 18.04
CA VAL A 88 -10.43 0.69 18.64
C VAL A 88 -9.89 0.75 20.07
N PRO A 89 -10.65 0.32 21.09
CA PRO A 89 -10.18 0.34 22.47
C PRO A 89 -8.97 -0.57 22.67
N LYS A 90 -8.00 -0.13 23.47
CA LYS A 90 -6.84 -0.96 23.86
C LYS A 90 -7.20 -2.01 24.91
N PHE A 91 -8.17 -1.71 25.77
CA PHE A 91 -8.66 -2.55 26.86
C PHE A 91 -10.14 -2.26 27.16
N MET A 92 -10.82 -3.20 27.83
CA MET A 92 -12.30 -3.18 28.02
C MET A 92 -12.85 -1.93 28.71
N HIS A 93 -12.07 -1.28 29.59
CA HIS A 93 -12.49 -0.10 30.35
C HIS A 93 -11.70 1.14 29.90
N SER A 94 -11.87 1.53 28.64
CA SER A 94 -11.21 2.72 28.08
C SER A 94 -11.93 3.99 28.56
N HIS A 95 -11.23 4.89 29.24
CA HIS A 95 -11.82 6.09 29.87
C HIS A 95 -11.26 7.40 29.30
N SER A 96 -10.13 7.35 28.58
CA SER A 96 -9.49 8.50 27.96
C SER A 96 -9.22 8.26 26.47
N VAL A 97 -9.01 9.34 25.71
CA VAL A 97 -8.66 9.25 24.28
C VAL A 97 -7.36 8.47 24.04
N ALA A 98 -6.41 8.54 24.99
CA ALA A 98 -5.16 7.79 24.92
C ALA A 98 -5.34 6.27 25.01
N ASP A 99 -6.51 5.80 25.46
CA ASP A 99 -6.84 4.38 25.59
C ASP A 99 -7.32 3.75 24.28
N TYR A 100 -7.46 4.55 23.21
CA TYR A 100 -7.87 4.07 21.90
C TYR A 100 -6.69 4.05 20.92
N ARG A 101 -6.74 3.13 19.96
CA ARG A 101 -5.88 3.11 18.78
C ARG A 101 -6.67 3.67 17.61
N PRO A 102 -6.23 4.78 16.99
CA PRO A 102 -6.84 5.21 15.73
C PRO A 102 -6.45 4.24 14.62
N ILE A 103 -7.44 3.76 13.88
CA ILE A 103 -7.25 2.92 12.68
C ILE A 103 -7.82 3.66 11.49
N SER A 104 -6.98 3.80 10.46
CA SER A 104 -7.37 4.37 9.17
C SER A 104 -8.05 3.32 8.28
N CYS A 105 -9.36 3.44 8.12
CA CYS A 105 -10.14 2.63 7.20
C CYS A 105 -10.17 3.29 5.81
N CYS A 106 -9.15 3.02 5.00
CA CYS A 106 -9.03 3.57 3.65
C CYS A 106 -9.89 2.79 2.63
N ASN A 107 -10.23 3.44 1.52
CA ASN A 107 -10.86 2.76 0.38
C ASN A 107 -9.95 1.66 -0.19
N VAL A 108 -10.55 0.59 -0.74
CA VAL A 108 -9.78 -0.55 -1.26
C VAL A 108 -8.84 -0.14 -2.39
N ILE A 109 -9.26 0.76 -3.29
CA ILE A 109 -8.40 1.24 -4.38
C ILE A 109 -7.12 1.89 -3.85
N TYR A 110 -7.23 2.69 -2.78
CA TYR A 110 -6.05 3.25 -2.10
C TYR A 110 -5.15 2.14 -1.55
N LYS A 111 -5.74 1.12 -0.90
CA LYS A 111 -5.00 -0.03 -0.36
C LYS A 111 -4.28 -0.82 -1.45
N VAL A 112 -4.87 -0.95 -2.64
CA VAL A 112 -4.24 -1.62 -3.79
C VAL A 112 -3.02 -0.84 -4.26
N ILE A 113 -3.13 0.49 -4.38
CA ILE A 113 -2.02 1.35 -4.77
C ILE A 113 -0.85 1.22 -3.78
N THR A 114 -1.12 1.37 -2.48
CA THR A 114 -0.09 1.24 -1.45
C THR A 114 0.52 -0.15 -1.41
N LYS A 115 -0.27 -1.18 -1.72
CA LYS A 115 0.21 -2.55 -1.78
C LYS A 115 1.17 -2.76 -2.95
N ILE A 116 0.84 -2.27 -4.14
CA ILE A 116 1.75 -2.33 -5.29
C ILE A 116 3.08 -1.64 -4.96
N ILE A 117 3.03 -0.46 -4.35
CA ILE A 117 4.23 0.27 -3.90
C ILE A 117 5.04 -0.57 -2.91
N ALA A 118 4.39 -1.17 -1.91
CA ALA A 118 5.05 -2.00 -0.91
C ALA A 118 5.67 -3.27 -1.54
N ASP A 119 4.96 -3.94 -2.44
CA ASP A 119 5.43 -5.14 -3.13
C ASP A 119 6.64 -4.81 -4.03
N CYS A 120 6.67 -3.61 -4.65
CA CYS A 120 7.84 -3.13 -5.39
C CYS A 120 9.03 -2.79 -4.48
N LEU A 121 8.78 -2.15 -3.34
CA LEU A 121 9.85 -1.73 -2.42
C LEU A 121 10.44 -2.87 -1.60
N SER A 122 9.67 -3.91 -1.29
CA SER A 122 10.07 -4.97 -0.36
C SER A 122 11.41 -5.63 -0.74
N PRO A 123 11.65 -6.06 -2.00
CA PRO A 123 12.93 -6.69 -2.37
C PRO A 123 14.11 -5.73 -2.27
N ALA A 124 13.88 -4.43 -2.51
CA ALA A 124 14.91 -3.40 -2.36
C ALA A 124 15.28 -3.18 -0.89
N LEU A 125 14.30 -3.21 0.02
CA LEU A 125 14.54 -3.01 1.44
C LEU A 125 15.42 -4.11 2.05
N GLU A 126 15.33 -5.36 1.59
CA GLU A 126 16.18 -6.47 2.07
C GLU A 126 17.69 -6.18 1.94
N HIS A 127 18.09 -5.34 0.98
CA HIS A 127 19.48 -4.95 0.77
C HIS A 127 19.86 -3.63 1.45
N LEU A 128 18.88 -2.83 1.87
CA LEU A 128 19.09 -1.48 2.39
C LEU A 128 18.93 -1.36 3.90
N ILE A 129 18.17 -2.26 4.52
CA ILE A 129 17.95 -2.25 5.95
C ILE A 129 19.08 -2.93 6.71
N ASP A 130 19.34 -2.46 7.92
CA ASP A 130 20.33 -3.05 8.82
C ASP A 130 19.86 -4.43 9.32
N SER A 131 20.80 -5.33 9.62
CA SER A 131 20.49 -6.67 10.14
C SER A 131 19.78 -6.66 11.50
N SER A 132 19.88 -5.56 12.25
CA SER A 132 19.14 -5.35 13.50
C SER A 132 17.66 -4.98 13.29
N GLN A 133 17.24 -4.64 12.07
CA GLN A 133 15.85 -4.31 11.76
C GLN A 133 15.00 -5.58 11.65
N ALA A 134 14.27 -5.90 12.72
CA ALA A 134 13.38 -7.08 12.78
C ALA A 134 11.90 -6.74 12.57
N ALA A 135 11.52 -5.46 12.60
CA ALA A 135 10.12 -5.05 12.49
C ALA A 135 9.74 -4.77 11.02
N PHE A 136 8.60 -5.30 10.59
CA PHE A 136 8.02 -5.07 9.25
C PHE A 136 8.92 -5.49 8.08
N VAL A 137 9.81 -6.45 8.31
CA VAL A 137 10.62 -7.12 7.30
C VAL A 137 10.00 -8.47 6.96
N TRP A 138 10.22 -8.93 5.74
CA TRP A 138 9.78 -10.27 5.33
C TRP A 138 10.64 -11.33 6.03
N GLY A 139 10.01 -12.36 6.59
CA GLY A 139 10.65 -13.42 7.38
C GLY A 139 9.72 -14.61 7.60
#